data_AF-G5DY70-F1
#
_entry.id   AF-G5DY70-F1
#
_cell.length_a   1.000
_cell.length_b   1.000
_cell.length_c   1.000
_cell.angle_alpha   90.00
_cell.angle_beta   90.00
_cell.angle_gamma   90.00
#
_symmetry.space_group_name_H-M   'P 1'
#
loop_
_entity.id
_entity.type
_entity.pdbx_description
1 polymer ?
#
loop_
_entity_poly.entity_id
_entity_poly.type
_entity_poly.pdbx_seq_one_letter_code
_entity_poly.pdbx_strand_id
1 'polypeptide(L)'
;LDEDEPQLKEFALHKLNAVVNDFWAEISESVDKIEVLYEDESFRSRQFAALVASKVFYHLGAFEESLNYALGAGDLFNVNDGMLAYSLKVCMSLMQNKQFRNVLRVLVKIYINLEKPDFINVCQCLIFLDDPQAVSDILEKLVREDNLLMAYQICFDLYESSDVNDDVRRAAVESLGFILFRTPEQCPSVVSLLSGSYNPHVRYGAAMALGICCSGTGNKEAINLLEPMTNDPVNYVRQGALISSALIMIQQTEITCPKVSQFRQLYSKVINDKHDDVMAKFGAILAQGILDAGGHNVTISLQSRTGHTHMPSVVGVLVFTQFWFWFPLSHFLSLAFTPEPNFQLLENPARVMPAQLKVLSMPEGTRYQPFKPLSIGGIITLRDTSEEEEQLVEPV
;
A
#
# COMPACT_ATOMS: atom_id res chain seq x y z
N LEU A 1 53.30 4.16 12.69
CA LEU A 1 53.22 5.47 12.00
C LEU A 1 54.39 6.38 12.38
N ASP A 2 54.97 6.21 13.58
CA ASP A 2 56.12 7.02 14.06
C ASP A 2 57.50 6.55 13.54
N GLU A 3 57.58 5.41 12.87
CA GLU A 3 58.81 4.89 12.25
C GLU A 3 59.09 5.60 10.92
N ASP A 4 60.34 5.99 10.66
CA ASP A 4 60.74 6.78 9.47
C ASP A 4 60.69 6.00 8.15
N GLU A 5 60.62 4.67 8.21
CA GLU A 5 60.73 3.82 7.02
C GLU A 5 59.44 3.88 6.16
N PRO A 6 59.53 4.32 4.89
CA PRO A 6 58.34 4.55 4.05
C PRO A 6 57.58 3.26 3.72
N GLN A 7 58.27 2.11 3.69
CA GLN A 7 57.65 0.80 3.42
C GLN A 7 56.79 0.31 4.59
N LEU A 8 57.20 0.59 5.84
CA LEU A 8 56.44 0.28 7.04
C LEU A 8 55.15 1.12 7.11
N LYS A 9 55.24 2.40 6.73
CA LYS A 9 54.08 3.31 6.66
C LYS A 9 53.06 2.82 5.63
N GLU A 10 53.51 2.37 4.46
CA GLU A 10 52.64 1.80 3.43
C GLU A 10 51.94 0.51 3.89
N PHE A 11 52.68 -0.41 4.51
CA PHE A 11 52.10 -1.65 5.04
C PHE A 11 51.08 -1.37 6.17
N ALA A 12 51.35 -0.39 7.02
CA ALA A 12 50.43 0.04 8.07
C ALA A 12 49.11 0.59 7.49
N LEU A 13 49.19 1.43 6.46
CA LEU A 13 48.01 1.99 5.78
C LEU A 13 47.13 0.91 5.13
N HIS A 14 47.75 -0.11 4.51
CA HIS A 14 47.01 -1.25 3.97
C HIS A 14 46.25 -2.03 5.04
N LYS A 15 46.89 -2.25 6.20
CA LYS A 15 46.26 -2.96 7.31
C LYS A 15 45.15 -2.14 7.96
N LEU A 16 45.36 -0.83 8.12
CA LEU A 16 44.36 0.11 8.64
C LEU A 16 43.10 0.17 7.76
N ASN A 17 43.26 0.21 6.43
CA ASN A 17 42.12 0.24 5.52
C ASN A 17 41.19 -0.97 5.65
N ALA A 18 41.72 -2.15 6.02
CA ALA A 18 40.92 -3.35 6.21
C ALA A 18 40.13 -3.34 7.53
N VAL A 19 40.68 -2.74 8.59
CA VAL A 19 40.11 -2.77 9.94
C VAL A 19 39.35 -1.50 10.32
N VAL A 20 39.31 -0.49 9.44
CA VAL A 20 38.75 0.83 9.74
C VAL A 20 37.26 0.79 10.10
N ASN A 21 36.50 -0.19 9.63
CA ASN A 21 35.07 -0.30 9.96
C ASN A 21 34.83 -0.78 11.40
N ASP A 22 35.76 -1.56 11.96
CA ASP A 22 35.60 -2.19 13.28
C ASP A 22 36.29 -1.35 14.37
N PHE A 23 37.43 -0.73 14.05
CA PHE A 23 38.29 -0.03 15.01
C PHE A 23 38.43 1.48 14.73
N TRP A 24 37.43 2.11 14.10
CA TRP A 24 37.47 3.54 13.77
C TRP A 24 37.70 4.44 15.00
N ALA A 25 37.19 4.07 16.18
CA ALA A 25 37.33 4.86 17.40
C ALA A 25 38.79 5.00 17.84
N GLU A 26 39.57 3.90 17.82
CA GLU A 26 41.00 3.93 18.17
C GLU A 26 41.83 4.65 17.11
N ILE A 27 41.46 4.48 15.83
CA ILE A 27 42.16 5.13 14.71
C ILE A 27 41.93 6.65 14.74
N SER A 28 40.76 7.09 15.19
CA SER A 28 40.44 8.52 15.27
C SER A 28 41.35 9.31 16.21
N GLU A 29 41.83 8.70 17.31
CA GLU A 29 42.76 9.35 18.23
C GLU A 29 44.14 9.61 17.60
N SER A 30 44.46 8.93 16.50
CA SER A 30 45.73 9.04 15.79
C SER A 30 45.56 9.58 14.36
N VAL A 31 44.44 10.23 14.06
CA VAL A 31 44.13 10.72 12.70
C VAL A 31 45.14 11.77 12.22
N ASP A 32 45.63 12.62 13.13
CA ASP A 32 46.64 13.66 12.85
C ASP A 32 47.88 13.09 12.16
N LYS A 33 48.30 11.88 12.54
CA LYS A 33 49.46 11.20 11.93
C LYS A 33 49.19 10.78 10.48
N ILE A 34 47.94 10.47 10.15
CA ILE A 34 47.52 10.12 8.79
C ILE A 34 47.44 11.39 7.93
N GLU A 35 47.01 12.51 8.51
CA GLU A 35 46.99 13.82 7.83
C GLU A 35 48.40 14.29 7.45
N VAL A 36 49.35 14.20 8.39
CA VAL A 36 50.76 14.55 8.12
C VAL A 36 51.34 13.70 6.98
N LEU A 37 50.96 12.42 6.87
CA LEU A 37 51.39 11.55 5.77
C LEU A 37 50.73 11.89 4.43
N TYR A 38 49.56 12.51 4.45
CA TYR A 38 48.91 13.01 3.25
C TYR A 38 49.52 14.35 2.78
N GLU A 39 49.89 15.22 3.71
CA GLU A 39 50.54 16.50 3.40
C GLU A 39 51.97 16.33 2.83
N ASP A 40 52.64 15.22 3.13
CA ASP A 40 53.98 14.94 2.62
C ASP A 40 53.98 14.58 1.12
N GLU A 41 54.38 15.54 0.28
CA GLU A 41 54.49 15.36 -1.17
C GLU A 41 55.55 14.33 -1.60
N SER A 42 56.51 13.99 -0.73
CA SER A 42 57.56 13.01 -1.02
C SER A 42 57.09 11.56 -0.86
N PHE A 43 55.93 11.36 -0.22
CA PHE A 43 55.39 10.04 0.08
C PHE A 43 54.63 9.45 -1.11
N ARG A 44 55.08 8.28 -1.60
CA ARG A 44 54.52 7.62 -2.79
C ARG A 44 53.06 7.22 -2.63
N SER A 45 52.63 6.87 -1.42
CA SER A 45 51.30 6.31 -1.14
C SER A 45 50.38 7.32 -0.45
N ARG A 46 50.57 8.63 -0.72
CA ARG A 46 49.75 9.72 -0.17
C ARG A 46 48.25 9.57 -0.45
N GLN A 47 47.93 9.07 -1.64
CA GLN A 47 46.54 8.82 -2.06
C GLN A 47 45.87 7.75 -1.17
N PHE A 48 46.65 6.79 -0.66
CA PHE A 48 46.17 5.74 0.23
C PHE A 48 45.96 6.26 1.66
N ALA A 49 46.80 7.19 2.13
CA ALA A 49 46.60 7.90 3.39
C ALA A 49 45.30 8.73 3.36
N ALA A 50 45.06 9.43 2.26
CA ALA A 50 43.83 10.19 2.03
C ALA A 50 42.57 9.29 2.10
N LEU A 51 42.64 8.09 1.51
CA LEU A 51 41.52 7.14 1.54
C LEU A 51 41.19 6.67 2.97
N VAL A 52 42.21 6.36 3.77
CA VAL A 52 42.02 5.91 5.17
C VAL A 52 41.49 7.06 6.02
N ALA A 53 42.06 8.26 5.89
CA ALA A 53 41.58 9.47 6.59
C ALA A 53 40.10 9.74 6.26
N SER A 54 39.73 9.67 4.98
CA SER A 54 38.35 9.85 4.54
C SER A 54 37.37 8.90 5.24
N LYS A 55 37.73 7.62 5.40
CA LYS A 55 36.91 6.62 6.09
C LYS A 55 36.82 6.83 7.60
N VAL A 56 37.89 7.32 8.23
CA VAL A 56 37.90 7.62 9.68
C VAL A 56 36.98 8.82 9.96
N PHE A 57 37.13 9.91 9.20
CA PHE A 57 36.26 11.09 9.32
C PHE A 57 34.79 10.78 8.99
N TYR A 58 34.54 9.80 8.12
CA TYR A 58 33.19 9.31 7.87
C TYR A 58 32.55 8.70 9.11
N HIS A 59 33.26 7.81 9.82
CA HIS A 59 32.75 7.22 11.06
C HIS A 59 32.67 8.23 12.22
N LEU A 60 33.53 9.26 12.21
CA LEU A 60 33.48 10.38 13.17
C LEU A 60 32.26 11.31 12.96
N GLY A 61 31.63 11.26 11.78
CA GLY A 61 30.56 12.18 11.38
C GLY A 61 31.04 13.54 10.86
N ALA A 62 32.35 13.73 10.67
CA ALA A 62 32.95 14.94 10.10
C ALA A 62 32.98 14.84 8.56
N PHE A 63 31.83 15.08 7.95
CA PHE A 63 31.65 14.81 6.51
C PHE A 63 32.41 15.75 5.58
N GLU A 64 32.68 17.01 5.99
CA GLU A 64 33.42 17.98 5.16
C GLU A 64 34.88 17.55 4.97
N GLU A 65 35.54 17.16 6.05
CA GLU A 65 36.92 16.67 6.05
C GLU A 65 37.01 15.35 5.27
N SER A 66 36.05 14.44 5.49
CA SER A 66 35.94 13.18 4.76
C SER A 66 35.87 13.38 3.25
N LEU A 67 35.16 14.40 2.77
CA LEU A 67 35.04 14.74 1.35
C LEU A 67 36.35 15.29 0.77
N ASN A 68 37.04 16.16 1.51
CA ASN A 68 38.31 16.73 1.07
C ASN A 68 39.39 15.64 0.88
N TYR A 69 39.48 14.71 1.83
CA TYR A 69 40.40 13.58 1.74
C TYR A 69 39.97 12.54 0.71
N ALA A 70 38.66 12.35 0.49
CA ALA A 70 38.13 11.51 -0.57
C ALA A 70 38.57 12.01 -1.97
N LEU A 71 38.46 13.32 -2.21
CA LEU A 71 38.91 13.93 -3.46
C LEU A 71 40.45 13.85 -3.62
N GLY A 72 41.19 13.92 -2.52
CA GLY A 72 42.65 13.74 -2.48
C GLY A 72 43.14 12.33 -2.82
N ALA A 73 42.29 11.31 -2.62
CA ALA A 73 42.62 9.91 -2.92
C ALA A 73 42.61 9.59 -4.43
N GLY A 74 42.03 10.45 -5.27
CA GLY A 74 42.05 10.32 -6.73
C GLY A 74 41.59 8.94 -7.22
N ASP A 75 42.44 8.25 -7.96
CA ASP A 75 42.14 6.97 -8.61
C ASP A 75 41.88 5.80 -7.65
N LEU A 76 42.29 5.91 -6.38
CA LEU A 76 42.04 4.90 -5.35
C LEU A 76 40.63 5.01 -4.74
N PHE A 77 39.97 6.15 -4.94
CA PHE A 77 38.58 6.37 -4.58
C PHE A 77 37.68 5.77 -5.66
N ASN A 78 37.53 4.44 -5.66
CA ASN A 78 36.59 3.78 -6.55
C ASN A 78 35.16 3.94 -6.03
N VAL A 79 34.27 4.37 -6.92
CA VAL A 79 32.83 4.55 -6.71
C VAL A 79 32.11 3.19 -6.73
N ASN A 80 32.62 2.23 -5.95
CA ASN A 80 31.92 0.98 -5.71
C ASN A 80 30.84 1.23 -4.65
N ASP A 81 29.67 0.61 -4.81
CA ASP A 81 28.36 0.76 -4.15
C ASP A 81 28.29 1.47 -2.77
N GLY A 82 29.28 1.30 -1.89
CA GLY A 82 29.37 2.02 -0.61
C GLY A 82 29.61 3.54 -0.72
N MET A 83 30.35 4.01 -1.73
CA MET A 83 30.65 5.45 -1.91
C MET A 83 29.46 6.22 -2.50
N LEU A 84 28.63 5.55 -3.30
CA LEU A 84 27.38 6.12 -3.82
C LEU A 84 26.39 6.36 -2.69
N ALA A 85 26.20 5.37 -1.81
CA ALA A 85 25.40 5.54 -0.60
C ALA A 85 25.94 6.65 0.31
N TYR A 86 27.27 6.77 0.45
CA TYR A 86 27.91 7.89 1.16
C TYR A 86 27.57 9.25 0.52
N SER A 87 27.75 9.38 -0.80
CA SER A 87 27.47 10.62 -1.52
C SER A 87 25.99 11.02 -1.44
N LEU A 88 25.08 10.04 -1.45
CA LEU A 88 23.64 10.25 -1.32
C LEU A 88 23.29 10.72 0.10
N LYS A 89 23.89 10.11 1.13
CA LYS A 89 23.69 10.50 2.54
C LYS A 89 24.22 11.90 2.86
N VAL A 90 25.38 12.25 2.30
CA VAL A 90 25.97 13.60 2.37
C VAL A 90 25.08 14.60 1.63
N CYS A 91 24.61 14.26 0.43
CA CYS A 91 23.65 15.10 -0.30
C CYS A 91 22.35 15.31 0.49
N MET A 92 21.80 14.28 1.12
CA MET A 92 20.56 14.40 1.90
C MET A 92 20.73 15.25 3.17
N SER A 93 21.94 15.28 3.74
CA SER A 93 22.22 15.92 5.04
C SER A 93 22.69 17.38 4.92
N LEU A 94 23.49 17.72 3.90
CA LEU A 94 24.12 19.04 3.75
C LEU A 94 23.43 19.97 2.74
N MET A 95 22.53 19.47 1.89
CA MET A 95 21.95 20.25 0.80
C MET A 95 20.77 21.14 1.20
N GLN A 96 21.05 22.38 1.62
CA GLN A 96 20.02 23.41 1.82
C GLN A 96 19.68 24.18 0.53
N ASN A 97 20.58 24.22 -0.45
CA ASN A 97 20.43 25.05 -1.65
C ASN A 97 19.67 24.33 -2.79
N LYS A 98 18.52 24.88 -3.20
CA LYS A 98 17.60 24.28 -4.18
C LYS A 98 18.21 24.11 -5.57
N GLN A 99 19.15 24.95 -6.00
CA GLN A 99 19.81 24.84 -7.31
C GLN A 99 20.81 23.68 -7.40
N PHE A 100 21.44 23.31 -6.30
CA PHE A 100 22.47 22.28 -6.27
C PHE A 100 21.86 20.87 -6.04
N ARG A 101 20.54 20.78 -5.79
CA ARG A 101 19.76 19.52 -5.88
C ARG A 101 19.84 18.83 -7.24
N ASN A 102 20.23 19.55 -8.29
CA ASN A 102 20.47 18.96 -9.62
C ASN A 102 21.56 17.85 -9.59
N VAL A 103 22.42 17.82 -8.57
CA VAL A 103 23.39 16.73 -8.35
C VAL A 103 22.68 15.39 -8.13
N LEU A 104 21.50 15.37 -7.49
CA LEU A 104 20.69 14.16 -7.34
C LEU A 104 20.26 13.57 -8.70
N ARG A 105 20.06 14.40 -9.74
CA ARG A 105 19.74 13.90 -11.09
C ARG A 105 20.93 13.16 -11.72
N VAL A 106 22.15 13.58 -11.40
CA VAL A 106 23.37 12.91 -11.86
C VAL A 106 23.53 11.58 -11.11
N LEU A 107 23.29 11.57 -9.80
CA LEU A 107 23.25 10.35 -8.99
C LEU A 107 22.25 9.32 -9.53
N VAL A 108 21.01 9.72 -9.82
CA VAL A 108 19.99 8.84 -10.42
C VAL A 108 20.49 8.18 -11.71
N LYS A 109 21.15 8.95 -12.59
CA LYS A 109 21.72 8.40 -13.84
C LYS A 109 22.84 7.40 -13.58
N ILE A 110 23.67 7.64 -12.56
CA ILE A 110 24.75 6.72 -12.19
C ILE A 110 24.16 5.43 -11.64
N TYR A 111 23.20 5.51 -10.73
CA TYR A 111 22.54 4.33 -10.15
C TYR A 111 21.79 3.47 -11.17
N ILE A 112 21.17 4.08 -12.19
CA ILE A 112 20.47 3.33 -13.26
C ILE A 112 21.47 2.58 -14.16
N ASN A 113 22.68 3.12 -14.34
CA ASN A 113 23.70 2.57 -15.23
C ASN A 113 24.61 1.52 -14.55
N LEU A 114 24.38 1.19 -13.28
CA LEU A 114 25.09 0.10 -12.59
C LEU A 114 24.68 -1.26 -13.15
N GLU A 115 25.57 -2.25 -13.07
CA GLU A 115 25.31 -3.64 -13.48
C GLU A 115 24.08 -4.23 -12.75
N LYS A 116 23.82 -3.76 -11.53
CA LYS A 116 22.58 -3.98 -10.79
C LYS A 116 22.02 -2.63 -10.33
N PRO A 117 20.91 -2.16 -10.92
CA PRO A 117 20.31 -0.90 -10.52
C PRO A 117 19.74 -1.01 -9.10
N ASP A 118 20.14 -0.09 -8.24
CA ASP A 118 19.58 0.05 -6.89
C ASP A 118 18.38 0.99 -6.92
N PHE A 119 17.20 0.40 -7.12
CA PHE A 119 15.95 1.16 -7.25
C PHE A 119 15.54 1.87 -5.96
N ILE A 120 15.99 1.42 -4.79
CA ILE A 120 15.65 2.05 -3.51
C ILE A 120 16.29 3.44 -3.43
N ASN A 121 17.60 3.51 -3.64
CA ASN A 121 18.35 4.76 -3.62
C ASN A 121 17.95 5.70 -4.76
N VAL A 122 17.58 5.16 -5.93
CA VAL A 122 17.02 5.95 -7.05
C VAL A 122 15.70 6.59 -6.65
N CYS A 123 14.77 5.83 -6.08
CA CYS A 123 13.48 6.36 -5.65
C CYS A 123 13.65 7.42 -4.57
N GLN A 124 14.53 7.20 -3.57
CA GLN A 124 14.86 8.22 -2.56
C GLN A 124 15.37 9.52 -3.19
N CYS A 125 16.28 9.45 -4.17
CA CYS A 125 16.73 10.64 -4.90
C CYS A 125 15.59 11.35 -5.65
N LEU A 126 14.73 10.59 -6.32
CA LEU A 126 13.60 11.12 -7.09
C LEU A 126 12.54 11.79 -6.20
N ILE A 127 12.33 11.26 -4.99
CA ILE A 127 11.51 11.88 -3.94
C ILE A 127 12.07 13.26 -3.57
N PHE A 128 13.37 13.36 -3.30
CA PHE A 128 14.00 14.66 -2.97
C PHE A 128 14.03 15.66 -4.15
N LEU A 129 13.99 15.14 -5.37
CA LEU A 129 13.89 15.90 -6.62
C LEU A 129 12.44 16.30 -6.97
N ASP A 130 11.45 15.79 -6.26
CA ASP A 130 10.02 16.05 -6.47
C ASP A 130 9.56 15.66 -7.90
N ASP A 131 10.06 14.52 -8.39
CA ASP A 131 9.76 14.00 -9.75
C ASP A 131 8.92 12.71 -9.67
N PRO A 132 7.58 12.82 -9.48
CA PRO A 132 6.71 11.67 -9.30
C PRO A 132 6.51 10.85 -10.58
N GLN A 133 6.72 11.46 -11.75
CA GLN A 133 6.56 10.79 -13.04
C GLN A 133 7.66 9.73 -13.22
N ALA A 134 8.91 10.09 -12.94
CA ALA A 134 10.03 9.15 -13.02
C ALA A 134 9.89 7.97 -12.05
N VAL A 135 9.32 8.19 -10.85
CA VAL A 135 9.06 7.12 -9.88
C VAL A 135 7.96 6.17 -10.38
N SER A 136 6.89 6.72 -10.95
CA SER A 136 5.81 5.93 -11.57
C SER A 136 6.33 5.06 -12.72
N ASP A 137 7.17 5.60 -13.59
CA ASP A 137 7.75 4.86 -14.72
C ASP A 137 8.63 3.69 -14.24
N ILE A 138 9.37 3.86 -13.15
CA ILE A 138 10.19 2.82 -12.53
C ILE A 138 9.31 1.72 -11.91
N LEU A 139 8.27 2.11 -11.17
CA LEU A 139 7.30 1.17 -10.60
C LEU A 139 6.58 0.38 -11.69
N GLU A 140 6.15 1.02 -12.77
CA GLU A 140 5.51 0.36 -13.90
C GLU A 140 6.45 -0.64 -14.57
N LYS A 141 7.73 -0.27 -14.74
CA LYS A 141 8.75 -1.18 -15.28
C LYS A 141 8.96 -2.40 -14.37
N LEU A 142 9.06 -2.21 -13.06
CA LEU A 142 9.25 -3.30 -12.09
C LEU A 142 8.05 -4.24 -12.01
N VAL A 143 6.83 -3.71 -12.15
CA VAL A 143 5.60 -4.52 -12.22
C VAL A 143 5.53 -5.32 -13.51
N ARG A 144 5.98 -4.76 -14.65
CA ARG A 144 6.07 -5.50 -15.93
C ARG A 144 7.12 -6.61 -15.90
N GLU A 145 8.20 -6.42 -15.16
CA GLU A 145 9.28 -7.41 -14.97
C GLU A 145 8.96 -8.45 -13.87
N ASP A 146 7.74 -8.42 -13.30
CA ASP A 146 7.22 -9.33 -12.26
C ASP A 146 8.04 -9.32 -10.95
N ASN A 147 8.82 -8.25 -10.71
CA ASN A 147 9.62 -8.08 -9.50
C ASN A 147 8.83 -7.34 -8.41
N LEU A 148 7.70 -7.94 -8.01
CA LEU A 148 6.72 -7.36 -7.09
C LEU A 148 7.30 -7.03 -5.71
N LEU A 149 8.27 -7.82 -5.22
CA LEU A 149 8.88 -7.62 -3.90
C LEU A 149 9.66 -6.30 -3.82
N MET A 150 10.37 -5.96 -4.89
CA MET A 150 11.10 -4.69 -4.98
C MET A 150 10.14 -3.50 -5.12
N ALA A 151 9.05 -3.67 -5.88
CA ALA A 151 7.99 -2.67 -5.98
C ALA A 151 7.32 -2.41 -4.61
N TYR A 152 7.05 -3.45 -3.82
CA TYR A 152 6.54 -3.29 -2.46
C TYR A 152 7.51 -2.52 -1.57
N GLN A 153 8.81 -2.85 -1.60
CA GLN A 153 9.81 -2.13 -0.80
C GLN A 153 9.89 -0.65 -1.19
N ILE A 154 9.86 -0.33 -2.50
CA ILE A 154 9.84 1.06 -2.98
C ILE A 154 8.59 1.79 -2.49
N CYS A 155 7.42 1.13 -2.48
CA CYS A 155 6.19 1.72 -1.95
C CYS A 155 6.25 1.95 -0.43
N PHE A 156 6.87 1.04 0.33
CA PHE A 156 7.08 1.22 1.78
C PHE A 156 8.09 2.34 2.07
N ASP A 157 9.21 2.38 1.35
CA ASP A 157 10.19 3.47 1.46
C ASP A 157 9.59 4.81 1.00
N LEU A 158 8.73 4.82 -0.02
CA LEU A 158 7.96 6.01 -0.40
C LEU A 158 7.11 6.49 0.77
N TYR A 159 6.44 5.58 1.47
CA TYR A 159 5.60 5.92 2.62
C TYR A 159 6.41 6.38 3.84
N GLU A 160 7.58 5.79 4.08
CA GLU A 160 8.41 6.05 5.27
C GLU A 160 9.36 7.26 5.10
N SER A 161 9.92 7.45 3.89
CA SER A 161 10.91 8.48 3.58
C SER A 161 10.35 9.71 2.85
N SER A 162 9.17 9.63 2.24
CA SER A 162 8.62 10.72 1.42
C SER A 162 7.45 11.39 2.10
N ASP A 163 7.52 12.71 2.04
CA ASP A 163 6.43 13.65 2.18
C ASP A 163 6.02 14.05 3.60
N VAL A 164 6.27 15.34 3.84
CA VAL A 164 5.60 16.16 4.86
C VAL A 164 4.12 16.32 4.53
N ASN A 165 3.71 16.00 3.29
CA ASN A 165 2.36 16.20 2.82
C ASN A 165 1.46 15.01 3.19
N ASP A 166 0.55 15.26 4.13
CA ASP A 166 -0.43 14.31 4.62
C ASP A 166 -1.35 13.73 3.51
N ASP A 167 -1.57 14.48 2.42
CA ASP A 167 -2.37 14.00 1.29
C ASP A 167 -1.68 12.88 0.50
N VAL A 168 -0.35 12.94 0.37
CA VAL A 168 0.42 11.89 -0.32
C VAL A 168 0.37 10.60 0.49
N ARG A 169 0.54 10.71 1.82
CA ARG A 169 0.45 9.56 2.74
C ARG A 169 -0.94 8.91 2.69
N ARG A 170 -2.00 9.73 2.70
CA ARG A 170 -3.38 9.24 2.55
C ARG A 170 -3.56 8.48 1.23
N ALA A 171 -3.15 9.08 0.11
CA ALA A 171 -3.30 8.48 -1.21
C ALA A 171 -2.49 7.18 -1.36
N ALA A 172 -1.29 7.11 -0.80
CA ALA A 172 -0.45 5.92 -0.79
C ALA A 172 -1.13 4.76 -0.03
N VAL A 173 -1.66 5.04 1.16
CA VAL A 173 -2.36 4.01 1.97
C VAL A 173 -3.66 3.58 1.30
N GLU A 174 -4.43 4.52 0.74
CA GLU A 174 -5.65 4.21 -0.01
C GLU A 174 -5.38 3.32 -1.23
N SER A 175 -4.25 3.56 -1.91
CA SER A 175 -3.80 2.75 -3.05
C SER A 175 -3.51 1.29 -2.67
N LEU A 176 -3.17 0.99 -1.42
CA LEU A 176 -3.05 -0.40 -0.95
C LEU A 176 -4.37 -1.16 -1.12
N GLY A 177 -5.51 -0.49 -0.97
CA GLY A 177 -6.83 -1.08 -1.21
C GLY A 177 -7.01 -1.52 -2.68
N PHE A 178 -6.52 -0.72 -3.62
CA PHE A 178 -6.54 -1.03 -5.05
C PHE A 178 -5.45 -2.02 -5.50
N ILE A 179 -4.42 -2.25 -4.69
CA ILE A 179 -3.44 -3.30 -4.96
C ILE A 179 -3.96 -4.64 -4.43
N LEU A 180 -4.55 -4.64 -3.23
CA LEU A 180 -4.93 -5.83 -2.50
C LEU A 180 -6.36 -6.32 -2.78
N PHE A 181 -7.17 -5.64 -3.61
CA PHE A 181 -8.54 -6.11 -3.90
C PHE A 181 -8.62 -7.51 -4.52
N ARG A 182 -7.50 -8.05 -5.04
CA ARG A 182 -7.40 -9.44 -5.50
C ARG A 182 -7.25 -10.45 -4.36
N THR A 183 -6.75 -10.04 -3.21
CA THR A 183 -6.52 -10.85 -2.01
C THR A 183 -7.10 -10.16 -0.76
N PRO A 184 -8.44 -10.05 -0.66
CA PRO A 184 -9.09 -9.27 0.42
C PRO A 184 -8.83 -9.81 1.83
N GLU A 185 -8.42 -11.07 1.96
CA GLU A 185 -8.06 -11.68 3.25
C GLU A 185 -6.75 -11.12 3.84
N GLN A 186 -5.82 -10.65 3.00
CA GLN A 186 -4.51 -10.14 3.44
C GLN A 186 -4.55 -8.64 3.78
N CYS A 187 -5.61 -7.94 3.36
CA CYS A 187 -5.71 -6.49 3.57
C CYS A 187 -5.80 -6.10 5.06
N PRO A 188 -6.63 -6.77 5.91
CA PRO A 188 -6.67 -6.47 7.34
C PRO A 188 -5.31 -6.60 8.03
N SER A 189 -4.51 -7.61 7.68
CA SER A 189 -3.21 -7.82 8.33
C SER A 189 -2.21 -6.71 8.01
N VAL A 190 -2.18 -6.22 6.76
CA VAL A 190 -1.30 -5.11 6.35
C VAL A 190 -1.76 -3.78 6.95
N VAL A 191 -3.07 -3.52 6.90
CA VAL A 191 -3.65 -2.23 7.30
C VAL A 191 -3.77 -2.10 8.83
N SER A 192 -3.76 -3.20 9.59
CA SER A 192 -3.82 -3.19 11.06
C SER A 192 -2.76 -2.29 11.67
N LEU A 193 -1.51 -2.38 11.22
CA LEU A 193 -0.42 -1.52 11.70
C LEU A 193 -0.67 -0.04 11.37
N LEU A 194 -1.16 0.24 10.16
CA LEU A 194 -1.42 1.59 9.67
C LEU A 194 -2.58 2.25 10.42
N SER A 195 -3.61 1.49 10.80
CA SER A 195 -4.77 1.98 11.57
C SER A 195 -4.39 2.50 12.96
N GLY A 196 -3.28 2.03 13.53
CA GLY A 196 -2.74 2.48 14.82
C GLY A 196 -1.83 3.72 14.74
N SER A 197 -1.65 4.30 13.54
CA SER A 197 -0.75 5.44 13.35
C SER A 197 -1.29 6.72 14.02
N TYR A 198 -0.39 7.54 14.57
CA TYR A 198 -0.75 8.84 15.16
C TYR A 198 -1.32 9.84 14.14
N ASN A 199 -0.89 9.74 12.87
CA ASN A 199 -1.36 10.62 11.81
C ASN A 199 -2.81 10.26 11.39
N PRO A 200 -3.79 11.19 11.49
CA PRO A 200 -5.16 10.86 11.14
C PRO A 200 -5.40 10.68 9.64
N HIS A 201 -4.57 11.25 8.76
CA HIS A 201 -4.67 11.03 7.30
C HIS A 201 -4.34 9.58 6.93
N VAL A 202 -3.36 8.98 7.62
CA VAL A 202 -3.02 7.56 7.49
C VAL A 202 -4.17 6.69 7.99
N ARG A 203 -4.77 7.01 9.15
CA ARG A 203 -5.93 6.28 9.68
C ARG A 203 -7.14 6.34 8.74
N TYR A 204 -7.39 7.50 8.15
CA TYR A 204 -8.42 7.65 7.12
C TYR A 204 -8.12 6.79 5.87
N GLY A 205 -6.90 6.87 5.34
CA GLY A 205 -6.47 6.07 4.19
C GLY A 205 -6.60 4.57 4.47
N ALA A 206 -6.25 4.14 5.69
CA ALA A 206 -6.39 2.77 6.16
C ALA A 206 -7.86 2.31 6.19
N ALA A 207 -8.77 3.14 6.73
CA ALA A 207 -10.20 2.85 6.70
C ALA A 207 -10.71 2.66 5.26
N MET A 208 -10.36 3.59 4.37
CA MET A 208 -10.80 3.55 2.98
C MET A 208 -10.21 2.35 2.21
N ALA A 209 -8.94 2.02 2.45
CA ALA A 209 -8.30 0.84 1.87
C ALA A 209 -9.04 -0.46 2.23
N LEU A 210 -9.46 -0.60 3.49
CA LEU A 210 -10.31 -1.73 3.93
C LEU A 210 -11.67 -1.72 3.21
N GLY A 211 -12.29 -0.55 3.07
CA GLY A 211 -13.57 -0.40 2.37
C GLY A 211 -13.51 -0.82 0.89
N ILE A 212 -12.47 -0.39 0.19
CA ILE A 212 -12.24 -0.70 -1.23
C ILE A 212 -11.94 -2.19 -1.40
N CYS A 213 -10.96 -2.70 -0.65
CA CYS A 213 -10.46 -4.06 -0.79
C CYS A 213 -11.49 -5.12 -0.36
N CYS A 214 -12.14 -4.91 0.77
CA CYS A 214 -13.11 -5.86 1.34
C CYS A 214 -14.56 -5.59 0.89
N SER A 215 -14.79 -4.82 -0.17
CA SER A 215 -16.12 -4.50 -0.69
C SER A 215 -16.92 -5.77 -1.03
N GLY A 216 -18.15 -5.86 -0.52
CA GLY A 216 -19.05 -7.01 -0.73
C GLY A 216 -18.66 -8.33 -0.06
N THR A 217 -17.44 -8.46 0.48
CA THR A 217 -16.94 -9.71 1.10
C THR A 217 -17.52 -9.98 2.48
N GLY A 218 -17.87 -8.93 3.24
CA GLY A 218 -18.35 -9.07 4.62
C GLY A 218 -17.29 -9.57 5.62
N ASN A 219 -16.00 -9.34 5.37
CA ASN A 219 -14.93 -9.82 6.25
C ASN A 219 -15.05 -9.24 7.68
N LYS A 220 -15.14 -10.12 8.69
CA LYS A 220 -15.30 -9.75 10.10
C LYS A 220 -14.06 -9.06 10.67
N GLU A 221 -12.86 -9.41 10.23
CA GLU A 221 -11.62 -8.79 10.71
C GLU A 221 -11.55 -7.32 10.31
N ALA A 222 -11.91 -7.00 9.06
CA ALA A 222 -11.99 -5.63 8.57
C ALA A 222 -13.00 -4.78 9.38
N ILE A 223 -14.15 -5.37 9.72
CA ILE A 223 -15.16 -4.68 10.54
C ILE A 223 -14.64 -4.42 11.96
N ASN A 224 -13.94 -5.38 12.58
CA ASN A 224 -13.35 -5.20 13.92
C ASN A 224 -12.29 -4.09 13.94
N LEU A 225 -11.55 -3.88 12.85
CA LEU A 225 -10.59 -2.78 12.72
C LEU A 225 -11.29 -1.42 12.54
N LEU A 226 -12.48 -1.37 11.94
CA LEU A 226 -13.25 -0.13 11.72
C LEU A 226 -14.01 0.37 12.95
N GLU A 227 -14.38 -0.51 13.88
CA GLU A 227 -15.06 -0.14 15.13
C GLU A 227 -14.32 0.93 15.95
N PRO A 228 -13.02 0.79 16.28
CA PRO A 228 -12.30 1.82 17.01
C PRO A 228 -12.18 3.12 16.19
N MET A 229 -12.02 3.03 14.86
CA MET A 229 -11.93 4.20 13.98
C MET A 229 -13.23 5.01 13.90
N THR A 230 -14.37 4.38 14.19
CA THR A 230 -15.66 5.07 14.23
C THR A 230 -15.80 5.97 15.46
N ASN A 231 -15.01 5.71 16.51
CA ASN A 231 -14.94 6.54 17.72
C ASN A 231 -13.69 7.44 17.73
N ASP A 232 -13.01 7.61 16.60
CA ASP A 232 -11.81 8.46 16.51
C ASP A 232 -12.15 9.92 16.88
N PRO A 233 -11.27 10.65 17.60
CA PRO A 233 -11.48 12.07 17.89
C PRO A 233 -11.61 12.93 16.62
N VAL A 234 -11.02 12.50 15.50
CA VAL A 234 -10.98 13.26 14.26
C VAL A 234 -12.18 12.96 13.35
N ASN A 235 -12.87 14.02 12.94
CA ASN A 235 -14.17 13.97 12.27
C ASN A 235 -14.13 13.25 10.92
N TYR A 236 -13.11 13.50 10.11
CA TYR A 236 -12.98 12.89 8.79
C TYR A 236 -12.58 11.41 8.86
N VAL A 237 -11.88 10.99 9.92
CA VAL A 237 -11.58 9.57 10.16
C VAL A 237 -12.87 8.81 10.46
N ARG A 238 -13.73 9.37 11.33
CA ARG A 238 -15.08 8.82 11.59
C ARG A 238 -15.90 8.72 10.30
N GLN A 239 -15.89 9.77 9.47
CA GLN A 239 -16.56 9.76 8.17
C GLN A 239 -16.08 8.60 7.28
N GLY A 240 -14.75 8.42 7.16
CA GLY A 240 -14.15 7.33 6.38
C GLY A 240 -14.52 5.95 6.90
N ALA A 241 -14.52 5.77 8.23
CA ALA A 241 -14.88 4.50 8.86
C ALA A 241 -16.35 4.14 8.59
N LEU A 242 -17.28 5.11 8.69
CA LEU A 242 -18.70 4.90 8.41
C LEU A 242 -18.94 4.50 6.94
N ILE A 243 -18.33 5.21 5.99
CA ILE A 243 -18.45 4.88 4.56
C ILE A 243 -17.86 3.49 4.27
N SER A 244 -16.68 3.20 4.80
CA SER A 244 -15.98 1.93 4.55
C SER A 244 -16.73 0.74 5.14
N SER A 245 -17.36 0.92 6.30
CA SER A 245 -18.21 -0.13 6.89
C SER A 245 -19.41 -0.45 5.98
N ALA A 246 -20.04 0.55 5.36
CA ALA A 246 -21.13 0.32 4.40
C ALA A 246 -20.67 -0.38 3.11
N LEU A 247 -19.49 -0.03 2.58
CA LEU A 247 -18.92 -0.69 1.40
C LEU A 247 -18.64 -2.19 1.64
N ILE A 248 -18.15 -2.54 2.83
CA ILE A 248 -17.87 -3.94 3.22
C ILE A 248 -19.16 -4.73 3.42
N MET A 249 -20.19 -4.09 3.97
CA MET A 249 -21.46 -4.72 4.33
C MET A 249 -22.54 -4.61 3.25
N ILE A 250 -22.23 -4.08 2.06
CA ILE A 250 -23.21 -3.98 0.98
C ILE A 250 -23.77 -5.37 0.66
N GLN A 251 -25.11 -5.47 0.59
CA GLN A 251 -25.89 -6.72 0.43
C GLN A 251 -25.73 -7.79 1.52
N GLN A 252 -24.92 -7.57 2.56
CA GLN A 252 -24.83 -8.50 3.67
C GLN A 252 -26.10 -8.41 4.53
N THR A 253 -26.67 -9.57 4.88
CA THR A 253 -27.87 -9.65 5.71
C THR A 253 -27.49 -9.81 7.17
N GLU A 254 -28.44 -9.56 8.07
CA GLU A 254 -28.25 -9.77 9.52
C GLU A 254 -27.86 -11.22 9.87
N ILE A 255 -28.15 -12.17 8.98
CA ILE A 255 -27.82 -13.58 9.14
C ILE A 255 -26.33 -13.84 8.87
N THR A 256 -25.76 -13.21 7.83
CA THR A 256 -24.34 -13.38 7.49
C THR A 256 -23.42 -12.58 8.41
N CYS A 257 -23.85 -11.38 8.80
CA CYS A 257 -23.15 -10.55 9.78
C CYS A 257 -24.14 -9.82 10.70
N PRO A 258 -24.23 -10.16 12.00
CA PRO A 258 -25.16 -9.51 12.93
C PRO A 258 -24.80 -8.03 13.18
N LYS A 259 -23.55 -7.61 12.90
CA LYS A 259 -23.07 -6.23 13.07
C LYS A 259 -23.75 -5.24 12.12
N VAL A 260 -24.37 -5.69 11.03
CA VAL A 260 -25.10 -4.82 10.09
C VAL A 260 -26.20 -4.01 10.82
N SER A 261 -26.94 -4.67 11.72
CA SER A 261 -27.98 -4.03 12.53
C SER A 261 -27.41 -2.93 13.46
N GLN A 262 -26.24 -3.19 14.04
CA GLN A 262 -25.55 -2.25 14.95
C GLN A 262 -25.07 -1.01 14.18
N PHE A 263 -24.46 -1.19 13.01
CA PHE A 263 -24.02 -0.06 12.18
C PHE A 263 -25.19 0.75 11.61
N ARG A 264 -26.31 0.11 11.23
CA ARG A 264 -27.53 0.84 10.83
C ARG A 264 -28.09 1.74 11.94
N GLN A 265 -28.12 1.23 13.17
CA GLN A 265 -28.50 2.02 14.34
C GLN A 265 -27.50 3.16 14.58
N LEU A 266 -26.21 2.90 14.38
CA LEU A 266 -25.17 3.91 14.51
C LEU A 266 -25.30 5.03 13.48
N TYR A 267 -25.54 4.71 12.19
CA TYR A 267 -25.77 5.72 11.16
C TYR A 267 -26.97 6.61 11.52
N SER A 268 -28.08 5.99 11.92
CA SER A 268 -29.28 6.71 12.33
C SER A 268 -29.04 7.59 13.57
N LYS A 269 -28.22 7.13 14.52
CA LYS A 269 -27.85 7.90 15.72
C LYS A 269 -27.05 9.14 15.34
N VAL A 270 -25.98 9.00 14.54
CA VAL A 270 -25.11 10.11 14.12
C VAL A 270 -25.87 11.15 13.29
N ILE A 271 -26.82 10.71 12.45
CA ILE A 271 -27.65 11.61 11.65
C ILE A 271 -28.59 12.45 12.53
N ASN A 272 -29.19 11.84 13.56
CA ASN A 272 -30.16 12.50 14.43
C ASN A 272 -29.53 13.36 15.53
N ASP A 273 -28.30 13.04 15.94
CA ASP A 273 -27.60 13.80 16.99
C ASP A 273 -27.22 15.20 16.48
N LYS A 274 -27.56 16.25 17.24
CA LYS A 274 -27.18 17.62 16.88
C LYS A 274 -25.72 17.94 17.23
N HIS A 275 -25.13 17.20 18.17
CA HIS A 275 -23.78 17.43 18.67
C HIS A 275 -22.69 16.85 17.78
N ASP A 276 -23.05 15.92 16.88
CA ASP A 276 -22.12 15.34 15.91
C ASP A 276 -21.74 16.32 14.79
N ASP A 277 -20.50 16.20 14.34
CA ASP A 277 -19.92 17.02 13.28
C ASP A 277 -20.61 16.80 11.92
N VAL A 278 -20.68 17.87 11.12
CA VAL A 278 -21.31 17.86 9.79
C VAL A 278 -20.64 16.84 8.86
N MET A 279 -19.31 16.67 8.97
CA MET A 279 -18.57 15.68 8.17
C MET A 279 -18.93 14.24 8.53
N ALA A 280 -19.07 13.92 9.83
CA ALA A 280 -19.49 12.59 10.28
C ALA A 280 -20.92 12.30 9.84
N LYS A 281 -21.82 13.28 9.91
CA LYS A 281 -23.19 13.20 9.39
C LYS A 281 -23.24 12.92 7.90
N PHE A 282 -22.44 13.63 7.12
CA PHE A 282 -22.33 13.40 5.69
C PHE A 282 -21.87 11.96 5.38
N GLY A 283 -20.87 11.47 6.13
CA GLY A 283 -20.44 10.06 6.05
C GLY A 283 -21.54 9.07 6.40
N ALA A 284 -22.31 9.31 7.46
CA ALA A 284 -23.42 8.46 7.88
C ALA A 284 -24.55 8.40 6.84
N ILE A 285 -24.91 9.54 6.23
CA ILE A 285 -25.92 9.61 5.16
C ILE A 285 -25.47 8.83 3.94
N LEU A 286 -24.21 9.02 3.52
CA LEU A 286 -23.65 8.25 2.41
C LEU A 286 -23.59 6.76 2.72
N ALA A 287 -23.14 6.38 3.92
CA ALA A 287 -23.07 4.99 4.35
C ALA A 287 -24.45 4.30 4.30
N GLN A 288 -25.50 4.98 4.78
CA GLN A 288 -26.87 4.47 4.70
C GLN A 288 -27.34 4.33 3.24
N GLY A 289 -27.06 5.33 2.39
CA GLY A 289 -27.40 5.29 0.97
C GLY A 289 -26.67 4.19 0.19
N ILE A 290 -25.42 3.88 0.55
CA ILE A 290 -24.63 2.80 -0.05
C ILE A 290 -25.19 1.44 0.37
N LEU A 291 -25.54 1.27 1.64
CA LEU A 291 -26.05 0.00 2.16
C LEU A 291 -27.41 -0.38 1.54
N ASP A 292 -28.26 0.64 1.31
CA ASP A 292 -29.59 0.48 0.74
C ASP A 292 -29.61 0.77 -0.78
N ALA A 293 -28.42 0.84 -1.40
CA ALA A 293 -28.29 1.15 -2.82
C ALA A 293 -29.11 0.19 -3.69
N GLY A 294 -29.74 0.72 -4.74
CA GLY A 294 -30.52 -0.07 -5.70
C GLY A 294 -31.66 -0.90 -5.08
N GLY A 295 -32.14 -0.53 -3.89
CA GLY A 295 -33.13 -1.32 -3.15
C GLY A 295 -32.61 -2.69 -2.73
N HIS A 296 -31.31 -2.78 -2.39
CA HIS A 296 -30.57 -4.01 -2.09
C HIS A 296 -30.27 -4.93 -3.28
N ASN A 297 -30.54 -4.48 -4.52
CA ASN A 297 -30.30 -5.29 -5.72
C ASN A 297 -28.99 -4.98 -6.46
N VAL A 298 -28.17 -4.07 -5.91
CA VAL A 298 -26.86 -3.74 -6.46
C VAL A 298 -25.77 -4.11 -5.48
N THR A 299 -24.66 -4.57 -6.03
CA THR A 299 -23.42 -4.85 -5.28
C THR A 299 -22.31 -3.95 -5.78
N ILE A 300 -21.29 -3.77 -4.94
CA ILE A 300 -20.03 -3.17 -5.35
C ILE A 300 -19.00 -4.28 -5.32
N SER A 301 -18.49 -4.63 -6.50
CA SER A 301 -17.31 -5.48 -6.64
C SER A 301 -16.37 -4.88 -7.68
N LEU A 302 -15.09 -4.87 -7.35
CA LEU A 302 -14.00 -4.45 -8.23
C LEU A 302 -13.62 -5.58 -9.20
N GLN A 303 -14.12 -6.78 -8.97
CA GLN A 303 -13.89 -7.96 -9.79
C GLN A 303 -15.19 -8.40 -10.48
N SER A 304 -15.06 -8.85 -11.71
CA SER A 304 -16.09 -9.64 -12.37
C SER A 304 -16.13 -11.04 -11.75
N ARG A 305 -17.28 -11.71 -11.87
CA ARG A 305 -17.44 -13.13 -11.50
C ARG A 305 -16.44 -14.07 -12.21
N THR A 306 -15.85 -13.61 -13.30
CA THR A 306 -14.81 -14.33 -14.07
C THR A 306 -13.38 -14.08 -13.57
N GLY A 307 -13.20 -13.29 -12.51
CA GLY A 307 -11.87 -12.92 -11.97
C GLY A 307 -11.17 -11.77 -12.68
N HIS A 308 -11.75 -11.23 -13.76
CA HIS A 308 -11.22 -10.04 -14.45
C HIS A 308 -11.58 -8.76 -13.69
N THR A 309 -10.74 -7.73 -13.84
CA THR A 309 -10.98 -6.43 -13.20
C THR A 309 -12.14 -5.71 -13.88
N HIS A 310 -13.14 -5.31 -13.10
CA HIS A 310 -14.25 -4.52 -13.63
C HIS A 310 -13.85 -3.04 -13.63
N MET A 311 -13.21 -2.61 -14.72
CA MET A 311 -12.65 -1.26 -14.86
C MET A 311 -13.64 -0.13 -14.50
N PRO A 312 -14.94 -0.17 -14.90
CA PRO A 312 -15.89 0.87 -14.50
C PRO A 312 -16.09 0.96 -12.99
N SER A 313 -16.08 -0.18 -12.27
CA SER A 313 -16.17 -0.18 -10.80
C SER A 313 -14.92 0.40 -10.17
N VAL A 314 -13.74 0.02 -10.68
CA VAL A 314 -12.46 0.54 -10.18
C VAL A 314 -12.40 2.05 -10.35
N VAL A 315 -12.73 2.56 -11.53
CA VAL A 315 -12.77 4.00 -11.81
C VAL A 315 -13.85 4.69 -10.98
N GLY A 316 -15.03 4.08 -10.82
CA GLY A 316 -16.12 4.62 -10.01
C GLY A 316 -15.73 4.81 -8.55
N VAL A 317 -15.09 3.80 -7.95
CA VAL A 317 -14.60 3.86 -6.56
C VAL A 317 -13.42 4.82 -6.44
N LEU A 318 -12.49 4.85 -7.41
CA LEU A 318 -11.34 5.76 -7.41
C LEU A 318 -11.76 7.23 -7.49
N VAL A 319 -12.73 7.57 -8.35
CA VAL A 319 -13.23 8.94 -8.44
C VAL A 319 -14.08 9.30 -7.21
N PHE A 320 -14.82 8.32 -6.68
CA PHE A 320 -15.57 8.49 -5.44
C PHE A 320 -14.65 8.92 -4.29
N THR A 321 -13.50 8.28 -4.09
CA THR A 321 -12.62 8.61 -2.95
C THR A 321 -12.04 10.03 -3.01
N GLN A 322 -12.02 10.65 -4.19
CA GLN A 322 -11.65 12.06 -4.39
C GLN A 322 -12.75 13.06 -3.98
N PHE A 323 -13.86 12.61 -3.40
CA PHE A 323 -14.94 13.51 -2.93
C PHE A 323 -14.45 14.57 -1.92
N TRP A 324 -13.31 14.34 -1.27
CA TRP A 324 -12.66 15.28 -0.36
C TRP A 324 -12.38 16.63 -0.99
N PHE A 325 -11.94 16.63 -2.26
CA PHE A 325 -11.62 17.84 -2.99
C PHE A 325 -12.85 18.45 -3.66
N TRP A 326 -13.80 17.60 -4.07
CA TRP A 326 -14.99 18.04 -4.80
C TRP A 326 -16.19 17.13 -4.54
N PHE A 327 -17.14 17.59 -3.71
CA PHE A 327 -18.29 16.79 -3.27
C PHE A 327 -19.11 16.12 -4.38
N PRO A 328 -19.39 16.77 -5.54
CA PRO A 328 -20.08 16.13 -6.65
C PRO A 328 -19.42 14.85 -7.19
N LEU A 329 -18.13 14.62 -6.91
CA LEU A 329 -17.46 13.37 -7.30
C LEU A 329 -18.03 12.14 -6.58
N SER A 330 -18.75 12.33 -5.46
CA SER A 330 -19.46 11.24 -4.78
C SER A 330 -20.46 10.50 -5.68
N HIS A 331 -21.01 11.15 -6.71
CA HIS A 331 -21.96 10.53 -7.64
C HIS A 331 -21.32 9.46 -8.54
N PHE A 332 -20.00 9.46 -8.71
CA PHE A 332 -19.29 8.47 -9.54
C PHE A 332 -19.32 7.06 -8.94
N LEU A 333 -19.71 6.91 -7.67
CA LEU A 333 -19.95 5.60 -7.08
C LEU A 333 -21.04 4.81 -7.83
N SER A 334 -21.94 5.49 -8.55
CA SER A 334 -22.93 4.85 -9.42
C SER A 334 -22.35 3.94 -10.49
N LEU A 335 -21.11 4.19 -10.96
CA LEU A 335 -20.41 3.34 -11.92
C LEU A 335 -19.94 2.01 -11.31
N ALA A 336 -19.80 1.96 -9.97
CA ALA A 336 -19.42 0.77 -9.24
C ALA A 336 -20.61 -0.11 -8.84
N PHE A 337 -21.84 0.39 -8.99
CA PHE A 337 -23.03 -0.40 -8.76
C PHE A 337 -23.27 -1.35 -9.94
N THR A 338 -23.03 -2.63 -9.70
CA THR A 338 -23.39 -3.69 -10.64
C THR A 338 -24.69 -4.34 -10.20
N PRO A 339 -25.73 -4.37 -11.05
CA PRO A 339 -26.97 -5.06 -10.73
C PRO A 339 -26.72 -6.57 -10.75
N GLU A 340 -27.17 -7.27 -9.71
CA GLU A 340 -27.18 -8.73 -9.73
C GLU A 340 -28.47 -9.25 -10.35
N PRO A 341 -28.46 -10.44 -11.00
CA PRO A 341 -29.67 -11.03 -11.55
C PRO A 341 -30.69 -11.27 -10.43
N ASN A 342 -31.90 -10.70 -10.59
CA ASN A 342 -33.00 -10.84 -9.62
C ASN A 342 -33.44 -12.30 -9.40
N PHE A 343 -33.08 -13.20 -10.30
CA PHE A 343 -33.39 -14.61 -10.23
C PHE A 343 -32.22 -15.43 -10.80
N GLN A 344 -31.98 -16.59 -10.21
CA GLN A 344 -31.06 -17.60 -10.72
C GLN A 344 -31.86 -18.87 -10.96
N LEU A 345 -31.78 -19.42 -12.17
CA LEU A 345 -32.33 -20.74 -12.47
C LEU A 345 -31.35 -21.80 -11.97
N LEU A 346 -31.85 -22.75 -11.19
CA LEU A 346 -31.08 -23.88 -10.68
C LEU A 346 -31.53 -25.15 -11.40
N GLU A 347 -30.58 -25.96 -11.86
CA GLU A 347 -30.86 -27.27 -12.45
C GLU A 347 -31.01 -28.33 -11.35
N ASN A 348 -31.97 -29.24 -11.51
CA ASN A 348 -32.14 -30.38 -10.61
C ASN A 348 -31.09 -31.45 -10.97
N PRO A 349 -30.30 -31.98 -10.02
CA PRO A 349 -30.32 -31.77 -8.57
C PRO A 349 -29.61 -30.51 -8.07
N ALA A 350 -30.36 -29.63 -7.39
CA ALA A 350 -29.86 -28.37 -6.83
C ALA A 350 -29.56 -28.49 -5.33
N ARG A 351 -28.38 -28.02 -4.90
CA ARG A 351 -28.03 -27.88 -3.48
C ARG A 351 -28.45 -26.50 -2.98
N VAL A 352 -29.37 -26.46 -2.01
CA VAL A 352 -29.94 -25.22 -1.46
C VAL A 352 -29.82 -25.20 0.06
N MET A 353 -29.46 -24.05 0.63
CA MET A 353 -29.40 -23.87 2.09
C MET A 353 -30.79 -23.60 2.69
N PRO A 354 -31.07 -23.95 3.96
CA PRO A 354 -32.38 -23.73 4.58
C PRO A 354 -32.89 -22.28 4.53
N ALA A 355 -31.99 -21.29 4.58
CA ALA A 355 -32.35 -19.87 4.45
C ALA A 355 -32.80 -19.50 3.02
N GLN A 356 -32.24 -20.15 2.01
CA GLN A 356 -32.55 -19.93 0.60
C GLN A 356 -33.89 -20.59 0.18
N LEU A 357 -34.38 -21.58 0.93
CA LEU A 357 -35.69 -22.22 0.68
C LEU A 357 -36.87 -21.24 0.74
N LYS A 358 -36.70 -20.09 1.41
CA LYS A 358 -37.73 -19.04 1.52
C LYS A 358 -37.85 -18.18 0.26
N VAL A 359 -36.81 -18.12 -0.55
CA VAL A 359 -36.74 -17.31 -1.78
C VAL A 359 -36.84 -18.15 -3.05
N LEU A 360 -36.91 -19.48 -2.90
CA LEU A 360 -37.04 -20.39 -4.02
C LEU A 360 -38.46 -20.39 -4.56
N SER A 361 -38.62 -20.09 -5.84
CA SER A 361 -39.87 -20.23 -6.57
C SER A 361 -39.65 -21.04 -7.84
N MET A 362 -40.65 -21.83 -8.22
CA MET A 362 -40.67 -22.47 -9.54
C MET A 362 -41.23 -21.48 -10.57
N PRO A 363 -40.61 -21.33 -11.75
CA PRO A 363 -41.12 -20.45 -12.79
C PRO A 363 -42.52 -20.88 -13.24
N GLU A 364 -43.44 -19.91 -13.40
CA GLU A 364 -44.80 -20.16 -13.89
C GLU A 364 -44.75 -20.67 -15.34
N GLY A 365 -45.42 -21.79 -15.61
CA GLY A 365 -45.44 -22.43 -16.95
C GLY A 365 -44.43 -23.56 -17.16
N THR A 366 -43.73 -24.00 -16.11
CA THR A 366 -42.83 -25.17 -16.17
C THR A 366 -43.59 -26.52 -16.21
N ARG A 367 -43.05 -27.49 -16.95
CA ARG A 367 -43.59 -28.86 -17.13
C ARG A 367 -43.87 -29.58 -15.81
N TYR A 368 -43.03 -29.33 -14.80
CA TYR A 368 -43.04 -30.00 -13.51
C TYR A 368 -43.59 -29.09 -12.41
N GLN A 369 -44.74 -29.45 -11.84
CA GLN A 369 -45.39 -28.69 -10.77
C GLN A 369 -45.18 -29.35 -9.40
N PRO A 370 -44.75 -28.62 -8.36
CA PRO A 370 -44.49 -29.20 -7.04
C PRO A 370 -45.78 -29.62 -6.33
N PHE A 371 -45.83 -30.87 -5.86
CA PHE A 371 -46.94 -31.36 -5.05
C PHE A 371 -46.89 -30.86 -3.60
N LYS A 372 -45.67 -30.55 -3.12
CA LYS A 372 -45.42 -29.97 -1.79
C LYS A 372 -44.75 -28.61 -1.92
N PRO A 373 -44.99 -27.67 -1.00
CA PRO A 373 -44.33 -26.37 -1.01
C PRO A 373 -42.80 -26.53 -0.89
N LEU A 374 -42.08 -25.72 -1.67
CA LEU A 374 -40.61 -25.74 -1.78
C LEU A 374 -39.90 -25.38 -0.46
N SER A 375 -40.60 -24.77 0.49
CA SER A 375 -40.07 -24.31 1.78
C SER A 375 -39.55 -25.42 2.70
N ILE A 376 -39.92 -26.69 2.44
CA ILE A 376 -39.58 -27.84 3.30
C ILE A 376 -38.20 -28.42 2.95
N GLY A 377 -37.73 -28.23 1.70
CA GLY A 377 -36.51 -28.86 1.19
C GLY A 377 -36.60 -30.39 1.09
N GLY A 378 -35.46 -31.04 0.80
CA GLY A 378 -35.39 -32.50 0.64
C GLY A 378 -35.92 -32.99 -0.72
N ILE A 379 -36.36 -34.25 -0.78
CA ILE A 379 -36.94 -34.82 -2.00
C ILE A 379 -38.37 -34.29 -2.16
N ILE A 380 -38.58 -33.49 -3.21
CA ILE A 380 -39.88 -32.92 -3.56
C ILE A 380 -40.41 -33.66 -4.77
N THR A 381 -41.57 -34.30 -4.61
CA THR A 381 -42.28 -34.94 -5.71
C THR A 381 -42.92 -33.88 -6.60
N LEU A 382 -42.55 -33.89 -7.87
CA LEU A 382 -43.10 -33.02 -8.91
C LEU A 382 -44.14 -33.80 -9.73
N ARG A 383 -45.24 -33.15 -10.09
CA ARG A 383 -46.24 -33.66 -11.02
C ARG A 383 -45.90 -33.18 -12.42
N ASP A 384 -45.71 -34.11 -13.34
CA ASP A 384 -45.58 -33.79 -14.76
C ASP A 384 -46.95 -33.40 -15.34
N THR A 385 -46.97 -32.34 -16.14
CA THR A 385 -48.17 -31.82 -16.83
C THR A 385 -48.06 -31.91 -18.36
N SER A 386 -46.94 -32.40 -18.91
CA SER A 386 -46.73 -32.64 -20.35
C SER A 386 -46.83 -34.13 -20.69
N GLU A 387 -47.23 -34.45 -21.93
CA GLU A 387 -47.30 -35.83 -22.47
C GLU A 387 -46.00 -36.28 -23.17
N GLU A 388 -44.95 -35.44 -23.19
CA GLU A 388 -43.66 -35.74 -23.83
C GLU A 388 -42.81 -36.75 -23.02
N GLU A 389 -41.86 -37.45 -23.65
CA GLU A 389 -40.95 -38.38 -22.95
C GLU A 389 -40.08 -37.65 -21.89
N GLU A 390 -39.87 -38.29 -20.74
CA GLU A 390 -39.08 -37.75 -19.63
C GLU A 390 -37.57 -37.96 -19.86
N GLN A 391 -36.76 -36.93 -19.65
CA GLN A 391 -35.30 -37.07 -19.56
C GLN A 391 -34.93 -37.47 -18.12
N LEU A 392 -34.62 -38.75 -17.91
CA LEU A 392 -34.22 -39.27 -16.61
C LEU A 392 -32.75 -38.95 -16.33
N VAL A 393 -32.48 -38.47 -15.12
CA VAL A 393 -31.11 -38.35 -14.61
C VAL A 393 -30.68 -39.73 -14.13
N GLU A 394 -29.63 -40.30 -14.73
CA GLU A 394 -29.10 -41.60 -14.33
C GLU A 394 -28.49 -41.50 -12.91
N PRO A 395 -28.78 -42.45 -12.01
CA PRO A 395 -28.11 -42.53 -10.73
C PRO A 395 -26.64 -42.92 -10.92
N VAL A 396 -25.72 -42.11 -10.37
CA VAL A 396 -24.27 -42.35 -10.38
C VAL A 396 -23.90 -43.50 -9.44
#